data_AF-A0A916CN62-F1
#
_entry.id   AF-A0A916CN62-F1
#
_cell.length_a   1.000
_cell.length_b   1.000
_cell.length_c   1.000
_cell.angle_alpha   90.00
_cell.angle_beta   90.00
_cell.angle_gamma   90.00
#
_symmetry.space_group_name_H-M   'P 1'
#
loop_
_entity.id
_entity.type
_entity.pdbx_description
1 polymer ?
#
loop_
_entity_poly.entity_id
_entity_poly.type
_entity_poly.pdbx_seq_one_letter_code
_entity_poly.pdbx_strand_id
1 'polypeptide(L)'
;MATGPVFTGTPRCAVGQVTAANTARDGTGTLVNIFTAGASGSRISRVFCKAAVTTTAGMIRLFIYDGSATRLWREYPVTAITVGASTKSWEVEEAFFDLVIPANYIVKASTHNAEACNVIIDGGDF
;
A
#
# COMPACT_ATOMS: atom_id res chain seq x y z
N MET A 1 -2.05 -30.87 -3.33
CA MET A 1 -1.49 -30.43 -2.04
C MET A 1 0.01 -30.35 -2.16
N ALA A 2 0.64 -29.37 -1.51
CA ALA A 2 2.10 -29.26 -1.48
C ALA A 2 2.71 -30.50 -0.81
N THR A 3 3.83 -30.98 -1.34
CA THR A 3 4.57 -32.16 -0.85
C THR A 3 5.63 -31.80 0.20
N GLY A 4 5.69 -30.53 0.60
CA GLY A 4 6.60 -29.97 1.60
C GLY A 4 6.21 -28.53 1.96
N PRO A 5 6.95 -27.88 2.88
CA PRO A 5 6.72 -26.48 3.25
C PRO A 5 6.92 -25.56 2.03
N VAL A 6 6.01 -24.61 1.86
CA VAL A 6 6.05 -23.61 0.78
C VAL A 6 6.56 -22.29 1.34
N PHE A 7 7.63 -21.79 0.74
CA PHE A 7 8.19 -20.47 1.01
C PHE A 7 7.88 -19.52 -0.14
N THR A 8 8.18 -18.24 0.01
CA THR A 8 8.06 -17.27 -1.07
C THR A 8 8.92 -17.69 -2.28
N GLY A 9 8.27 -18.06 -3.38
CA GLY A 9 8.93 -18.53 -4.60
C GLY A 9 9.16 -17.45 -5.65
N THR A 10 8.26 -16.44 -5.71
CA THR A 10 8.37 -15.34 -6.68
C THR A 10 8.44 -14.00 -5.96
N PRO A 11 9.58 -13.27 -5.99
CA PRO A 11 9.69 -11.96 -5.37
C PRO A 11 8.78 -10.95 -6.09
N ARG A 12 8.22 -10.01 -5.33
CA ARG A 12 7.38 -8.94 -5.87
C ARG A 12 7.74 -7.59 -5.25
N CYS A 13 7.86 -6.60 -6.13
CA CYS A 13 7.92 -5.19 -5.80
C CYS A 13 6.81 -4.50 -6.59
N ALA A 14 5.69 -4.23 -5.91
CA ALA A 14 4.54 -3.59 -6.53
C ALA A 14 4.59 -2.08 -6.26
N VAL A 15 4.35 -1.28 -7.29
CA VAL A 15 4.44 0.18 -7.21
C VAL A 15 3.17 0.78 -7.81
N GLY A 16 2.53 1.67 -7.08
CA GLY A 16 1.42 2.48 -7.60
C GLY A 16 1.47 3.90 -7.04
N GLN A 17 0.89 4.85 -7.76
CA GLN A 17 0.81 6.25 -7.33
C GLN A 17 -0.64 6.63 -7.05
N VAL A 18 -0.90 7.22 -5.89
CA VAL A 18 -2.19 7.81 -5.53
C VAL A 18 -2.11 9.32 -5.71
N THR A 19 -3.14 9.93 -6.29
CA THR A 19 -3.17 11.37 -6.61
C THR A 19 -4.52 12.03 -6.32
N ALA A 20 -5.62 11.28 -6.37
CA ALA A 20 -6.95 11.77 -6.09
C ALA A 20 -7.24 11.78 -4.58
N ALA A 21 -7.76 12.90 -4.07
CA ALA A 21 -8.22 13.02 -2.69
C ALA A 21 -9.38 12.06 -2.41
N ASN A 22 -9.30 11.34 -1.31
CA ASN A 22 -10.34 10.46 -0.82
C ASN A 22 -10.39 10.53 0.71
N THR A 23 -11.43 11.13 1.26
CA THR A 23 -11.64 11.26 2.72
C THR A 23 -12.32 10.04 3.34
N ALA A 24 -12.84 9.14 2.52
CA ALA A 24 -13.58 7.98 2.98
C ALA A 24 -12.66 6.95 3.65
N ARG A 25 -13.21 6.28 4.67
CA ARG A 25 -12.56 5.20 5.43
C ARG A 25 -13.26 3.85 5.24
N ASP A 26 -14.21 3.78 4.33
CA ASP A 26 -15.09 2.63 4.11
C ASP A 26 -14.74 1.83 2.83
N GLY A 27 -13.67 2.21 2.14
CA GLY A 27 -13.25 1.56 0.89
C GLY A 27 -14.01 2.03 -0.35
N THR A 28 -14.77 3.13 -0.25
CA THR A 28 -15.41 3.80 -1.40
C THR A 28 -14.53 4.91 -1.99
N GLY A 29 -15.00 5.54 -3.08
CA GLY A 29 -14.27 6.59 -3.80
C GLY A 29 -13.16 6.06 -4.71
N THR A 30 -12.23 6.93 -5.10
CA THR A 30 -11.09 6.54 -5.93
C THR A 30 -10.03 5.84 -5.08
N LEU A 31 -9.74 4.58 -5.42
CA LEU A 31 -8.68 3.77 -4.83
C LEU A 31 -7.80 3.23 -5.96
N VAL A 32 -6.49 3.17 -5.72
CA VAL A 32 -5.53 2.57 -6.65
C VAL A 32 -5.18 1.17 -6.17
N ASN A 33 -5.25 0.17 -7.06
CA ASN A 33 -4.77 -1.18 -6.76
C ASN A 33 -3.24 -1.16 -6.74
N ILE A 34 -2.63 -1.46 -5.60
CA ILE A 34 -1.17 -1.44 -5.45
C ILE A 34 -0.61 -2.85 -5.57
N PHE A 35 -1.18 -3.83 -4.88
CA PHE A 35 -0.68 -5.20 -4.84
C PHE A 35 -1.84 -6.18 -5.02
N THR A 36 -1.71 -7.11 -5.97
CA THR A 36 -2.66 -8.21 -6.17
C THR A 36 -1.97 -9.51 -5.83
N ALA A 37 -2.51 -10.29 -4.90
CA ALA A 37 -1.89 -11.55 -4.49
C ALA A 37 -1.80 -12.58 -5.62
N GLY A 38 -0.76 -13.42 -5.57
CA GLY A 38 -0.58 -14.55 -6.47
C GLY A 38 -1.65 -15.63 -6.28
N ALA A 39 -1.64 -16.64 -7.16
CA ALA A 39 -2.63 -17.72 -7.16
C ALA A 39 -2.66 -18.54 -5.86
N SER A 40 -1.52 -18.64 -5.16
CA SER A 40 -1.38 -19.31 -3.86
C SER A 40 -1.41 -18.34 -2.67
N GLY A 41 -1.72 -17.06 -2.92
CA GLY A 41 -1.51 -15.97 -1.97
C GLY A 41 -0.08 -15.44 -2.02
N SER A 42 0.16 -14.41 -1.20
CA SER A 42 1.45 -13.74 -1.11
C SER A 42 1.76 -13.35 0.32
N ARG A 43 3.05 -13.21 0.63
CA ARG A 43 3.53 -12.56 1.84
C ARG A 43 3.98 -11.15 1.50
N ILE A 44 3.57 -10.17 2.32
CA ILE A 44 4.11 -8.81 2.26
C ILE A 44 5.17 -8.67 3.34
N SER A 45 6.34 -8.19 2.95
CA SER A 45 7.47 -7.91 3.85
C SER A 45 7.52 -6.46 4.26
N ARG A 46 7.08 -5.53 3.40
CA ARG A 46 7.15 -4.10 3.68
C ARG A 46 6.15 -3.30 2.85
N VAL A 47 5.68 -2.20 3.44
CA VAL A 47 5.08 -1.08 2.71
C VAL A 47 5.95 0.16 2.90
N PHE A 48 6.22 0.87 1.81
CA PHE A 48 6.90 2.15 1.80
C PHE A 48 6.09 3.17 1.03
N CYS A 49 5.82 4.32 1.65
CA CYS A 49 5.14 5.42 0.98
C CYS A 49 6.09 6.60 0.83
N LYS A 50 6.09 7.24 -0.34
CA LYS A 50 6.93 8.39 -0.65
C LYS A 50 6.11 9.46 -1.35
N ALA A 51 5.98 10.62 -0.72
CA ALA A 51 5.37 11.78 -1.36
C ALA A 51 6.24 12.26 -2.52
N ALA A 52 5.60 12.55 -3.66
CA ALA A 52 6.24 13.09 -4.85
C ALA A 52 6.15 14.63 -4.93
N VAL A 53 5.43 15.24 -3.98
CA VAL A 53 5.15 16.69 -3.91
C VAL A 53 5.26 17.22 -2.48
N THR A 54 5.17 18.54 -2.31
CA THR A 54 4.89 19.17 -1.00
C THR A 54 3.62 18.57 -0.42
N THR A 55 3.66 18.29 0.88
CA THR A 55 2.54 17.65 1.59
C THR A 55 1.90 18.61 2.57
N THR A 56 0.63 18.40 2.82
CA THR A 56 -0.14 19.02 3.90
C THR A 56 -0.56 17.95 4.92
N ALA A 57 -1.02 18.36 6.09
CA ALA A 57 -1.45 17.41 7.11
C ALA A 57 -2.62 16.55 6.57
N GLY A 58 -2.44 15.23 6.60
CA GLY A 58 -3.38 14.31 5.97
C GLY A 58 -3.07 12.84 6.31
N MET A 59 -3.52 11.93 5.45
CA MET A 59 -3.34 10.49 5.63
C MET A 59 -3.07 9.81 4.29
N ILE A 60 -2.19 8.82 4.29
CA ILE A 60 -2.21 7.73 3.30
C ILE A 60 -2.99 6.57 3.90
N ARG A 61 -3.96 6.03 3.17
CA ARG A 61 -4.82 4.93 3.63
C ARG A 61 -4.58 3.71 2.78
N LEU A 62 -4.41 2.56 3.43
CA LEU A 62 -4.37 1.27 2.78
C LEU A 62 -5.64 0.49 3.11
N PHE A 63 -6.13 -0.22 2.11
CA PHE A 63 -7.32 -1.05 2.19
C PHE A 63 -7.00 -2.45 1.71
N ILE A 64 -7.75 -3.43 2.22
CA ILE A 64 -7.75 -4.80 1.70
C ILE A 64 -9.10 -5.06 1.04
N TYR A 65 -9.05 -5.50 -0.22
CA TYR A 65 -10.19 -6.07 -0.93
C TYR A 65 -10.12 -7.59 -0.84
N ASP A 66 -11.19 -8.21 -0.34
CA ASP A 66 -11.26 -9.65 -0.06
C ASP A 66 -11.85 -10.48 -1.22
N GLY A 67 -12.03 -9.87 -2.40
CA GLY A 67 -12.75 -10.47 -3.51
C GLY A 67 -14.23 -10.05 -3.58
N SER A 68 -14.76 -9.40 -2.54
CA SER A 68 -16.15 -8.91 -2.50
C SER A 68 -16.25 -7.48 -1.96
N ALA A 69 -15.65 -7.22 -0.80
CA ALA A 69 -15.70 -5.94 -0.09
C ALA A 69 -14.29 -5.36 0.10
N THR A 70 -14.20 -4.03 0.12
CA THR A 70 -12.95 -3.32 0.46
C THR A 70 -13.07 -2.79 1.89
N ARG A 71 -12.08 -3.03 2.75
CA ARG A 71 -12.07 -2.54 4.14
C ARG A 71 -10.77 -1.80 4.45
N LEU A 72 -10.87 -0.76 5.27
CA LEU A 72 -9.69 -0.03 5.76
C LEU A 72 -8.80 -0.98 6.56
N TRP A 73 -7.51 -0.93 6.28
CA TRP A 73 -6.53 -1.77 6.92
C TRP A 73 -5.51 -0.95 7.71
N ARG A 74 -4.91 0.08 7.10
CA ARG A 74 -3.90 0.93 7.74
C ARG A 74 -4.07 2.39 7.35
N GLU A 75 -3.67 3.27 8.25
CA GLU A 75 -3.53 4.70 7.99
C GLU A 75 -2.12 5.14 8.41
N TYR A 76 -1.46 5.92 7.55
CA TYR A 76 -0.21 6.58 7.87
C TYR A 76 -0.43 8.09 7.91
N PRO A 77 -0.16 8.76 9.05
CA PRO A 77 -0.29 10.20 9.15
C PRO A 77 0.77 10.90 8.31
N VAL A 78 0.32 11.77 7.41
CA VAL A 78 1.18 12.64 6.61
C VAL A 78 1.32 13.97 7.36
N THR A 79 2.55 14.36 7.66
CA THR A 79 2.86 15.68 8.22
C THR A 79 3.11 16.67 7.10
N ALA A 80 2.76 17.94 7.30
CA ALA A 80 3.03 18.97 6.30
C ALA A 80 4.55 19.17 6.10
N ILE A 81 5.01 19.05 4.86
CA ILE A 81 6.41 19.27 4.46
C ILE A 81 6.44 20.05 3.15
N THR A 82 7.00 21.26 3.19
CA THR A 82 7.38 22.01 1.98
C THR A 82 8.70 21.48 1.45
N VAL A 83 8.67 20.81 0.30
CA VAL A 83 9.87 20.18 -0.28
C VAL A 83 10.76 21.21 -0.97
N GLY A 84 12.05 20.90 -1.07
CA GLY A 84 13.04 21.75 -1.74
C GLY A 84 14.30 20.96 -2.06
N ALA A 85 15.28 21.59 -2.71
CA ALA A 85 16.51 20.91 -3.13
C ALA A 85 17.29 20.24 -1.98
N SER A 86 17.17 20.77 -0.76
CA SER A 86 17.78 20.25 0.47
C SER A 86 16.76 19.70 1.49
N THR A 87 15.46 19.76 1.18
CA THR A 87 14.39 19.30 2.08
C THR A 87 13.69 18.10 1.48
N LYS A 88 13.90 16.95 2.11
CA LYS A 88 13.34 15.66 1.71
C LYS A 88 11.82 15.65 1.82
N SER A 89 11.14 15.05 0.84
CA SER A 89 9.69 14.83 0.89
C SER A 89 9.29 13.78 1.93
N TRP A 90 8.06 13.89 2.42
CA TRP A 90 7.49 12.96 3.39
C TRP A 90 7.62 11.51 2.92
N GLU A 91 7.94 10.63 3.86
CA GLU A 91 7.95 9.19 3.64
C GLU A 91 7.66 8.43 4.94
N VAL A 92 7.21 7.20 4.78
CA VAL A 92 7.03 6.25 5.88
C VAL A 92 7.34 4.85 5.38
N GLU A 93 7.83 4.04 6.29
CA GLU A 93 8.16 2.64 6.07
C GLU A 93 7.57 1.80 7.20
N GLU A 94 6.87 0.72 6.85
CA GLU A 94 6.44 -0.29 7.81
C GLU A 94 6.84 -1.67 7.30
N ALA A 95 7.60 -2.41 8.11
CA ALA A 95 8.00 -3.78 7.84
C ALA A 95 7.06 -4.78 8.54
N PHE A 96 6.84 -5.92 7.90
CA PHE A 96 5.98 -7.00 8.38
C PHE A 96 6.74 -8.32 8.41
N PHE A 97 6.48 -9.12 9.44
CA PHE A 97 7.08 -10.45 9.56
C PHE A 97 6.11 -11.55 9.09
N ASP A 98 4.82 -11.41 9.32
CA ASP A 98 3.83 -12.48 9.19
C ASP A 98 2.60 -12.07 8.37
N LEU A 99 2.67 -10.95 7.66
CA LEU A 99 1.56 -10.45 6.87
C LEU A 99 1.37 -11.29 5.59
N VAL A 100 0.29 -12.06 5.58
CA VAL A 100 -0.14 -12.88 4.45
C VAL A 100 -1.39 -12.29 3.81
N ILE A 101 -1.37 -12.17 2.48
CA ILE A 101 -2.50 -11.76 1.65
C ILE A 101 -2.99 -13.00 0.88
N PRO A 102 -4.21 -13.50 1.18
CA PRO A 102 -4.77 -14.66 0.49
C PRO A 102 -4.90 -14.44 -1.02
N ALA A 103 -4.99 -15.54 -1.77
CA ALA A 103 -5.28 -15.49 -3.20
C ALA A 103 -6.57 -14.68 -3.47
N ASN A 104 -6.60 -13.97 -4.60
CA ASN A 104 -7.67 -13.05 -5.02
C ASN A 104 -7.83 -11.77 -4.20
N TYR A 105 -7.03 -11.56 -3.14
CA TYR A 105 -7.07 -10.33 -2.38
C TYR A 105 -6.19 -9.25 -3.04
N ILE A 106 -6.59 -8.00 -2.86
CA ILE A 106 -5.88 -6.83 -3.41
C ILE A 106 -5.65 -5.82 -2.30
N VAL A 107 -4.41 -5.35 -2.13
CA VAL A 107 -4.11 -4.16 -1.34
C VAL A 107 -4.31 -2.94 -2.23
N LYS A 108 -5.19 -2.05 -1.78
CA LYS A 108 -5.49 -0.78 -2.44
C LYS A 108 -5.02 0.39 -1.59
N ALA A 109 -4.80 1.54 -2.20
CA ALA A 109 -4.40 2.74 -1.49
C ALA A 109 -5.17 3.98 -1.97
N SER A 110 -5.26 4.97 -1.08
CA SER A 110 -5.66 6.34 -1.42
C SER A 110 -4.94 7.36 -0.55
N THR A 111 -5.00 8.61 -0.98
CA THR A 111 -4.51 9.76 -0.21
C THR A 111 -5.72 10.57 0.28
N HIS A 112 -5.62 11.14 1.48
CA HIS A 112 -6.64 12.03 2.02
C HIS A 112 -6.76 13.34 1.23
N ASN A 113 -5.61 13.90 0.86
CA ASN A 113 -5.48 15.16 0.13
C ASN A 113 -5.03 14.86 -1.29
N ALA A 114 -5.34 15.71 -2.28
CA ALA A 114 -4.97 15.51 -3.68
C ALA A 114 -3.48 15.77 -3.92
N GLU A 115 -2.62 14.97 -3.30
CA GLU A 115 -1.17 15.08 -3.28
C GLU A 115 -0.58 13.75 -3.74
N ALA A 116 0.30 13.80 -4.74
CA ALA A 116 0.86 12.60 -5.33
C ALA A 116 1.77 11.85 -4.33
N CYS A 117 1.43 10.60 -4.04
CA CYS A 117 2.24 9.72 -3.20
C CYS A 117 2.43 8.36 -3.88
N ASN A 118 3.68 7.92 -3.97
CA ASN A 118 4.01 6.58 -4.40
C ASN A 118 3.83 5.62 -3.23
N VAL A 119 3.19 4.49 -3.45
CA VAL A 119 3.05 3.38 -2.51
C VAL A 119 3.74 2.18 -3.12
N ILE A 120 4.74 1.68 -2.41
CA ILE A 120 5.58 0.55 -2.81
C ILE A 120 5.37 -0.58 -1.81
N ILE A 121 5.11 -1.78 -2.30
CA ILE A 121 4.88 -2.98 -1.50
C ILE A 121 5.88 -4.05 -1.94
N ASP A 122 6.74 -4.43 -1.00
CA ASP A 122 7.73 -5.48 -1.19
C ASP A 122 7.24 -6.77 -0.54
N GLY A 123 7.43 -7.90 -1.21
CA GLY A 123 6.99 -9.20 -0.74
C GLY A 123 7.27 -10.30 -1.75
N GLY A 124 6.40 -11.30 -1.79
CA GLY A 124 6.39 -12.28 -2.86
C GLY A 124 5.31 -13.33 -2.73
N ASP A 125 5.08 -14.04 -3.83
CA ASP A 125 4.07 -15.08 -3.94
C ASP A 125 4.59 -16.42 -3.40
N PHE A 126 3.70 -17.21 -2.82
CA PHE A 126 3.97 -18.59 -2.39
C PHE A 126 4.03 -19.55 -3.58
#